data_AF-A0A520G464-F1
#
_entry.id   AF-A0A520G464-F1
#
_cell.length_a   1.000
_cell.length_b   1.000
_cell.length_c   1.000
_cell.angle_alpha   90.00
_cell.angle_beta   90.00
_cell.angle_gamma   90.00
#
_symmetry.space_group_name_H-M   'P 1'
#
loop_
_entity.id
_entity.type
_entity.pdbx_description
1 polymer ?
#
loop_
_entity_poly.entity_id
_entity_poly.type
_entity_poly.pdbx_seq_one_letter_code
_entity_poly.pdbx_strand_id
1 'polypeptide(L)'
;MPDPAGALPAASLLQLIWLASPALPIGGFSYSEGLEAGVEWAGLAGEVQAAEWIADQLHLSLARGDLAVVAQSIPAWRDGETARVRALNAWVLQTRESAEFLLQTEQMGRSFVEWLKLHHADVADAFEGLPITYPVAFAFAAGRTQACVRDGCLAFAFGWAENMVGAAVKSVPLGQSAGQRMLGRLAEEIP
;
A
#
# COMPACT_ATOMS: atom_id res chain seq x y z
N MET A 1 -28.60 -2.24 11.77
CA MET A 1 -28.17 -2.20 13.19
C MET A 1 -27.27 -0.99 13.32
N PRO A 2 -27.54 -0.02 14.20
CA PRO A 2 -26.63 1.11 14.39
C PRO A 2 -25.28 0.60 14.91
N ASP A 3 -24.19 1.22 14.46
CA ASP A 3 -22.83 0.86 14.89
C ASP A 3 -22.65 1.14 16.40
N PRO A 4 -21.92 0.29 17.14
CA PRO A 4 -21.66 0.53 18.55
C PRO A 4 -20.90 1.85 18.74
N ALA A 5 -21.09 2.48 19.90
CA ALA A 5 -20.43 3.75 20.20
C ALA A 5 -18.89 3.62 20.09
N GLY A 6 -18.28 4.45 19.25
CA GLY A 6 -16.84 4.43 18.99
C GLY A 6 -16.39 3.46 17.89
N ALA A 7 -17.29 2.68 17.28
CA ALA A 7 -16.95 1.87 16.12
C ALA A 7 -16.80 2.72 14.85
N LEU A 8 -15.87 2.31 13.99
CA LEU A 8 -15.75 2.87 12.66
C LEU A 8 -17.05 2.63 11.88
N PRO A 9 -17.67 3.67 11.29
CA PRO A 9 -18.90 3.48 10.55
C PRO A 9 -18.75 2.47 9.43
N ALA A 10 -19.75 1.60 9.23
CA ALA A 10 -19.67 0.48 8.30
C ALA A 10 -19.20 0.88 6.89
N ALA A 11 -19.63 2.05 6.39
CA ALA A 11 -19.17 2.58 5.10
C ALA A 11 -17.67 2.88 5.06
N SER A 12 -17.09 3.43 6.13
CA SER A 12 -15.65 3.68 6.23
C SER A 12 -14.86 2.37 6.34
N LEU A 13 -15.37 1.40 7.11
CA LEU A 13 -14.75 0.07 7.19
C LEU A 13 -14.74 -0.63 5.83
N LEU A 14 -15.87 -0.64 5.12
CA LEU A 14 -15.96 -1.22 3.77
C LEU A 14 -15.02 -0.51 2.79
N GLN A 15 -14.89 0.81 2.89
CA GLN A 15 -13.93 1.55 2.07
C GLN A 15 -12.49 1.10 2.36
N LEU A 16 -12.08 0.95 3.62
CA LEU A 16 -10.74 0.44 3.94
C LEU A 16 -10.50 -0.98 3.43
N ILE A 17 -11.49 -1.87 3.58
CA ILE A 17 -11.42 -3.24 3.02
C ILE A 17 -11.25 -3.19 1.50
N TRP A 18 -11.99 -2.31 0.82
CA TRP A 18 -11.88 -2.17 -0.62
C TRP A 18 -10.52 -1.60 -1.06
N LEU A 19 -10.00 -0.62 -0.32
CA LEU A 19 -8.69 -0.03 -0.54
C LEU A 19 -7.55 -1.04 -0.35
N ALA A 20 -7.69 -1.99 0.57
CA ALA A 20 -6.70 -3.06 0.80
C ALA A 20 -6.79 -4.21 -0.22
N SER A 21 -7.80 -4.21 -1.11
CA SER A 21 -8.04 -5.34 -2.00
C SER A 21 -6.98 -5.46 -3.10
N PRO A 22 -6.35 -6.65 -3.29
CA PRO A 22 -5.42 -6.88 -4.39
C PRO A 22 -6.11 -6.89 -5.76
N ALA A 23 -7.45 -6.92 -5.80
CA ALA A 23 -8.24 -6.85 -7.03
C ALA A 23 -8.40 -5.43 -7.59
N LEU A 24 -7.88 -4.40 -6.89
CA LEU A 24 -7.88 -3.04 -7.42
C LEU A 24 -7.09 -2.97 -8.73
N PRO A 25 -7.60 -2.28 -9.77
CA PRO A 25 -6.99 -2.26 -11.11
C PRO A 25 -5.79 -1.31 -11.19
N ILE A 26 -4.83 -1.46 -10.26
CA ILE A 26 -3.65 -0.60 -10.13
C ILE A 26 -2.35 -1.27 -10.51
N GLY A 27 -2.39 -2.56 -10.85
CA GLY A 27 -1.22 -3.32 -11.29
C GLY A 27 -0.24 -3.70 -10.18
N GLY A 28 -0.63 -3.61 -8.90
CA GLY A 28 0.22 -3.97 -7.76
C GLY A 28 0.72 -5.42 -7.81
N PHE A 29 -0.10 -6.34 -8.31
CA PHE A 29 0.25 -7.76 -8.45
C PHE A 29 1.39 -8.06 -9.44
N SER A 30 1.80 -7.08 -10.25
CA SER A 30 2.84 -7.22 -11.28
C SER A 30 4.25 -6.96 -10.74
N TYR A 31 4.38 -6.43 -9.54
CA TYR A 31 5.67 -6.05 -8.96
C TYR A 31 6.06 -7.01 -7.84
N SER A 32 7.29 -7.52 -7.91
CA SER A 32 7.86 -8.43 -6.91
C SER A 32 8.76 -7.72 -5.90
N GLU A 33 9.05 -6.43 -6.12
CA GLU A 33 9.91 -5.60 -5.25
C GLU A 33 11.30 -6.21 -4.98
N GLY A 34 11.84 -6.92 -5.98
CA GLY A 34 13.14 -7.58 -5.88
C GLY A 34 13.08 -9.02 -5.34
N LEU A 35 11.90 -9.52 -4.98
CA LEU A 35 11.72 -10.90 -4.51
C LEU A 35 12.19 -11.92 -5.56
N GLU A 36 11.88 -11.72 -6.85
CA GLU A 36 12.31 -12.63 -7.92
C GLU A 36 13.83 -12.76 -8.00
N ALA A 37 14.54 -11.63 -7.91
CA ALA A 37 16.00 -11.63 -7.85
C ALA A 37 16.52 -12.34 -6.58
N GLY A 38 15.82 -12.19 -5.45
CA GLY A 38 16.12 -12.90 -4.21
C GLY A 38 15.93 -14.42 -4.33
N VAL A 39 14.91 -14.88 -5.06
CA VAL A 39 14.72 -16.32 -5.38
C VAL A 39 15.86 -16.83 -6.23
N GLU A 40 16.22 -16.11 -7.30
CA GLU A 40 17.21 -16.55 -8.27
C GLU A 40 18.64 -16.54 -7.68
N TRP A 41 19.00 -15.51 -6.91
CA TRP A 41 20.40 -15.25 -6.55
C TRP A 41 20.69 -15.28 -5.04
N ALA A 42 19.68 -15.12 -4.18
CA ALA A 42 19.87 -14.99 -2.71
C ALA A 42 19.35 -16.19 -1.90
N GLY A 43 18.89 -17.26 -2.56
CA GLY A 43 18.47 -18.49 -1.89
C GLY A 43 17.11 -18.42 -1.20
N LEU A 44 16.21 -17.52 -1.64
CA LEU A 44 14.82 -17.49 -1.19
C LEU A 44 14.01 -18.65 -1.82
N ALA A 45 14.37 -19.89 -1.48
CA ALA A 45 13.90 -21.10 -2.16
C ALA A 45 12.74 -21.82 -1.45
N GLY A 46 12.15 -21.21 -0.42
CA GLY A 46 11.09 -21.83 0.36
C GLY A 46 10.28 -20.84 1.21
N GLU A 47 9.22 -21.36 1.82
CA GLU A 47 8.26 -20.59 2.62
C GLU A 47 8.94 -19.81 3.75
N VAL A 48 9.86 -20.45 4.49
CA VAL A 48 10.53 -19.84 5.65
C VAL A 48 11.39 -18.65 5.21
N GLN A 49 12.26 -18.84 4.23
CA GLN A 49 13.17 -17.79 3.76
C GLN A 49 12.40 -16.63 3.12
N ALA A 50 11.36 -16.93 2.32
CA ALA A 50 10.53 -15.90 1.71
C ALA A 50 9.74 -15.12 2.77
N ALA A 51 9.18 -15.79 3.78
CA ALA A 51 8.45 -15.13 4.87
C ALA A 51 9.36 -14.22 5.69
N GLU A 52 10.57 -14.66 6.02
CA GLU A 52 11.57 -13.85 6.72
C GLU A 52 11.97 -12.64 5.89
N TRP A 53 12.26 -12.83 4.60
CA TRP A 53 12.65 -11.73 3.72
C TRP A 53 11.54 -10.69 3.55
N ILE A 54 10.27 -11.11 3.38
CA ILE A 54 9.15 -10.18 3.25
C ILE A 54 8.87 -9.47 4.58
N ALA A 55 9.00 -10.16 5.72
CA ALA A 55 8.92 -9.52 7.03
C ALA A 55 10.03 -8.46 7.20
N ASP A 56 11.25 -8.73 6.75
CA ASP A 56 12.31 -7.74 6.73
C ASP A 56 11.95 -6.55 5.82
N GLN A 57 11.39 -6.77 4.63
CA GLN A 57 10.93 -5.66 3.77
C GLN A 57 9.84 -4.81 4.44
N LEU A 58 8.91 -5.45 5.16
CA LEU A 58 7.87 -4.75 5.93
C LEU A 58 8.51 -3.78 6.94
N HIS A 59 9.48 -4.25 7.72
CA HIS A 59 10.07 -3.48 8.82
C HIS A 59 11.18 -2.51 8.40
N LEU A 60 11.93 -2.85 7.35
CA LEU A 60 13.09 -2.07 6.89
C LEU A 60 12.69 -1.03 5.85
N SER A 61 11.70 -1.33 5.00
CA SER A 61 11.28 -0.46 3.89
C SER A 61 9.89 0.10 4.13
N LEU A 62 8.84 -0.74 4.10
CA LEU A 62 7.45 -0.28 4.09
C LEU A 62 7.10 0.57 5.32
N ALA A 63 7.45 0.09 6.52
CA ALA A 63 7.13 0.76 7.77
C ALA A 63 7.84 2.11 7.95
N ARG A 64 9.07 2.23 7.44
CA ARG A 64 9.91 3.42 7.60
C ARG A 64 9.73 4.45 6.49
N GLY A 65 9.35 3.98 5.30
CA GLY A 65 9.07 4.81 4.14
C GLY A 65 7.57 5.00 3.95
N ASP A 66 6.94 4.09 3.21
CA ASP A 66 5.59 4.28 2.68
C ASP A 66 4.53 4.44 3.78
N LEU A 67 4.59 3.69 4.88
CA LEU A 67 3.66 3.89 6.01
C LEU A 67 3.87 5.25 6.69
N ALA A 68 5.11 5.71 6.83
CA ALA A 68 5.38 7.04 7.39
C ALA A 68 4.83 8.16 6.48
N VAL A 69 4.86 7.95 5.16
CA VAL A 69 4.26 8.86 4.17
C VAL A 69 2.75 8.81 4.23
N VAL A 70 2.13 7.62 4.26
CA VAL A 70 0.67 7.46 4.37
C VAL A 70 0.16 8.11 5.65
N ALA A 71 0.81 7.83 6.79
CA ALA A 71 0.42 8.35 8.10
C ALA A 71 0.37 9.89 8.13
N GLN A 72 1.30 10.55 7.42
CA GLN A 72 1.38 12.01 7.37
C GLN A 72 0.53 12.61 6.25
N SER A 73 0.29 11.86 5.17
CA SER A 73 -0.51 12.31 4.03
C SER A 73 -2.00 12.30 4.35
N ILE A 74 -2.49 11.35 5.15
CA ILE A 74 -3.90 11.28 5.56
C ILE A 74 -4.38 12.59 6.22
N PRO A 75 -3.76 13.10 7.30
CA PRO A 75 -4.16 14.37 7.90
C PRO A 75 -3.89 15.55 6.95
N ALA A 76 -2.77 15.57 6.23
CA ALA A 76 -2.49 16.65 5.28
C ALA A 76 -3.57 16.80 4.20
N TRP A 77 -4.13 15.69 3.71
CA TRP A 77 -5.26 15.71 2.79
C TRP A 77 -6.55 16.19 3.46
N ARG A 78 -6.83 15.77 4.70
CA ARG A 78 -8.01 16.20 5.46
C ARG A 78 -8.01 17.70 5.75
N ASP A 79 -6.83 18.23 6.06
CA ASP A 79 -6.65 19.63 6.44
C ASP A 79 -6.38 20.55 5.24
N GLY A 80 -6.31 19.99 4.02
CA GLY A 80 -6.05 20.76 2.80
C GLY A 80 -4.63 21.31 2.71
N GLU A 81 -3.66 20.71 3.41
CA GLU A 81 -2.26 21.13 3.43
C GLU A 81 -1.52 20.71 2.15
N THR A 82 -1.85 21.31 1.02
CA THR A 82 -1.28 20.95 -0.30
C THR A 82 0.25 21.04 -0.32
N ALA A 83 0.85 21.98 0.42
CA ALA A 83 2.31 22.09 0.53
C ALA A 83 2.92 20.85 1.20
N ARG A 84 2.28 20.32 2.24
CA ARG A 84 2.73 19.11 2.94
C ARG A 84 2.61 17.88 2.04
N VAL A 85 1.48 17.73 1.35
CA VAL A 85 1.25 16.68 0.35
C VAL A 85 2.34 16.70 -0.73
N ARG A 86 2.63 17.87 -1.31
CA ARG A 86 3.69 18.03 -2.32
C ARG A 86 5.05 17.64 -1.79
N ALA A 87 5.40 18.03 -0.57
CA ALA A 87 6.67 17.68 0.05
C ALA A 87 6.81 16.17 0.29
N LEU A 88 5.76 15.52 0.81
CA LEU A 88 5.73 14.07 1.03
C LEU A 88 5.85 13.31 -0.29
N ASN A 89 5.13 13.75 -1.32
CA ASN A 89 5.19 13.14 -2.64
C ASN A 89 6.57 13.30 -3.29
N ALA A 90 7.19 14.48 -3.17
CA ALA A 90 8.55 14.71 -3.64
C ALA A 90 9.57 13.84 -2.89
N TRP A 91 9.38 13.63 -1.58
CA TRP A 91 10.21 12.73 -0.80
C TRP A 91 10.15 11.30 -1.35
N VAL A 92 8.94 10.77 -1.60
CA VAL A 92 8.76 9.43 -2.20
C VAL A 92 9.55 9.32 -3.51
N LEU A 93 9.40 10.29 -4.42
CA LEU A 93 10.08 10.27 -5.72
C LEU A 93 11.61 10.31 -5.58
N GLN A 94 12.13 11.01 -4.58
CA GLN A 94 13.58 11.15 -4.34
C GLN A 94 14.18 9.92 -3.66
N THR A 95 13.38 9.12 -2.96
CA THR A 95 13.85 8.00 -2.14
C THR A 95 13.59 6.64 -2.78
N ARG A 96 13.07 6.58 -4.02
CA ARG A 96 13.03 5.33 -4.79
C ARG A 96 14.43 5.02 -5.31
N GLU A 97 15.00 3.95 -4.79
CA GLU A 97 16.40 3.57 -5.00
C GLU A 97 16.69 3.05 -6.41
N SER A 98 15.68 2.49 -7.08
CA SER A 98 15.79 1.93 -8.43
C SER A 98 14.77 2.55 -9.40
N ALA A 99 15.08 2.49 -10.69
CA ALA A 99 14.16 2.91 -11.74
C ALA A 99 12.87 2.07 -11.76
N GLU A 100 12.95 0.80 -11.35
CA GLU A 100 11.78 -0.08 -11.25
C GLU A 100 10.85 0.34 -10.11
N PHE A 101 11.40 0.65 -8.93
CA PHE A 101 10.62 1.15 -7.79
C PHE A 101 9.97 2.51 -8.08
N LEU A 102 10.68 3.38 -8.81
CA LEU A 102 10.13 4.66 -9.27
C LEU A 102 8.97 4.42 -10.25
N LEU A 103 9.18 3.59 -11.26
CA LEU A 103 8.14 3.24 -12.23
C LEU A 103 6.91 2.63 -11.54
N GLN A 104 7.12 1.70 -10.61
CA GLN A 104 6.07 1.06 -9.83
C GLN A 104 5.21 2.09 -9.09
N THR A 105 5.83 2.93 -8.26
CA THR A 105 5.09 3.85 -7.40
C THR A 105 4.31 4.88 -8.21
N GLU A 106 4.86 5.33 -9.34
CA GLU A 106 4.20 6.26 -10.24
C GLU A 106 3.07 5.61 -11.05
N GLN A 107 3.29 4.40 -11.59
CA GLN A 107 2.28 3.68 -12.36
C GLN A 107 1.09 3.30 -11.49
N MET A 108 1.33 2.69 -10.33
CA MET A 108 0.28 2.35 -9.37
C MET A 108 -0.46 3.60 -8.91
N GLY A 109 0.27 4.70 -8.64
CA GLY A 109 -0.33 5.99 -8.27
C GLY A 109 -1.29 6.52 -9.33
N ARG A 110 -0.85 6.61 -10.59
CA ARG A 110 -1.68 7.06 -11.71
C ARG A 110 -2.92 6.19 -11.88
N SER A 111 -2.75 4.86 -11.92
CA SER A 111 -3.89 3.93 -12.07
C SER A 111 -4.87 4.03 -10.90
N PHE A 112 -4.37 4.24 -9.67
CA PHE A 112 -5.22 4.44 -8.50
C PHE A 112 -6.04 5.73 -8.59
N VAL A 113 -5.43 6.83 -9.05
CA VAL A 113 -6.15 8.09 -9.29
C VAL A 113 -7.22 7.94 -10.38
N GLU A 114 -6.93 7.24 -11.48
CA GLU A 114 -7.95 6.95 -12.50
C GLU A 114 -9.10 6.11 -11.96
N TRP A 115 -8.81 5.12 -11.11
CA TRP A 115 -9.85 4.35 -10.43
C TRP A 115 -10.70 5.24 -9.49
N LEU A 116 -10.09 6.14 -8.71
CA LEU A 116 -10.81 7.06 -7.83
C LEU A 116 -11.75 8.01 -8.59
N LYS A 117 -11.36 8.47 -9.79
CA LYS A 117 -12.19 9.34 -10.64
C LYS A 117 -13.52 8.70 -11.02
N LEU A 118 -13.64 7.37 -11.00
CA LEU A 118 -14.89 6.65 -11.26
C LEU A 118 -15.95 6.90 -10.16
N HIS A 119 -15.50 7.30 -8.96
CA HIS A 119 -16.35 7.43 -7.77
C HIS A 119 -16.39 8.87 -7.22
N HIS A 120 -15.42 9.71 -7.59
CA HIS A 120 -15.23 11.03 -6.99
C HIS A 120 -14.80 12.08 -8.04
N ALA A 121 -15.65 13.09 -8.27
CA ALA A 121 -15.43 14.11 -9.29
C ALA A 121 -14.27 15.07 -8.95
N ASP A 122 -14.01 15.30 -7.66
CA ASP A 122 -13.00 16.24 -7.15
C ASP A 122 -11.56 15.71 -7.23
N VAL A 123 -11.38 14.44 -7.60
CA VAL A 123 -10.06 13.80 -7.70
C VAL A 123 -9.19 14.46 -8.78
N ALA A 124 -9.77 14.87 -9.90
CA ALA A 124 -8.99 15.50 -10.97
C ALA A 124 -8.30 16.79 -10.49
N ASP A 125 -9.05 17.62 -9.77
CA ASP A 125 -8.57 18.90 -9.24
C ASP A 125 -7.54 18.68 -8.12
N ALA A 126 -7.78 17.70 -7.24
CA ALA A 126 -6.90 17.40 -6.11
C ALA A 126 -5.47 16.99 -6.55
N PHE A 127 -5.34 16.36 -7.71
CA PHE A 127 -4.06 15.90 -8.27
C PHE A 127 -3.54 16.77 -9.42
N GLU A 128 -4.17 17.90 -9.72
CA GLU A 128 -3.73 18.78 -10.80
C GLU A 128 -2.31 19.33 -10.55
N GLY A 129 -1.43 19.12 -11.54
CA GLY A 129 -0.02 19.55 -11.46
C GLY A 129 0.77 18.88 -10.33
N LEU A 130 0.33 17.74 -9.81
CA LEU A 130 1.04 16.94 -8.82
C LEU A 130 1.55 15.65 -9.48
N PRO A 131 2.87 15.36 -9.46
CA PRO A 131 3.34 14.02 -9.77
C PRO A 131 2.64 13.00 -8.86
N ILE A 132 2.14 11.87 -9.37
CA ILE A 132 1.29 10.98 -8.57
C ILE A 132 2.12 9.79 -8.10
N THR A 133 2.29 9.64 -6.78
CA THR A 133 2.86 8.43 -6.16
C THR A 133 1.79 7.64 -5.41
N TYR A 134 1.92 6.32 -5.39
CA TYR A 134 0.91 5.44 -4.81
C TYR A 134 0.61 5.71 -3.31
N PRO A 135 1.60 5.89 -2.41
CA PRO A 135 1.32 6.14 -0.99
C PRO A 135 0.50 7.42 -0.75
N VAL A 136 0.81 8.49 -1.49
CA VAL A 136 0.11 9.78 -1.38
C VAL A 136 -1.29 9.70 -1.99
N ALA A 137 -1.44 9.01 -3.11
CA ALA A 137 -2.73 8.77 -3.75
C ALA A 137 -3.65 7.90 -2.88
N PHE A 138 -3.12 6.83 -2.30
CA PHE A 138 -3.85 5.99 -1.35
C PHE A 138 -4.31 6.80 -0.13
N ALA A 139 -3.43 7.61 0.44
CA ALA A 139 -3.75 8.44 1.59
C ALA A 139 -4.88 9.45 1.32
N PHE A 140 -5.02 9.94 0.08
CA PHE A 140 -6.17 10.77 -0.31
C PHE A 140 -7.48 10.00 -0.13
N ALA A 141 -7.55 8.76 -0.62
CA ALA A 141 -8.75 7.93 -0.48
C ALA A 141 -9.03 7.56 0.98
N ALA A 142 -8.00 7.15 1.73
CA ALA A 142 -8.12 6.84 3.15
C ALA A 142 -8.55 8.07 3.98
N GLY A 143 -8.05 9.26 3.63
CA GLY A 143 -8.39 10.53 4.28
C GLY A 143 -9.86 10.91 4.18
N ARG A 144 -10.58 10.43 3.15
CA ARG A 144 -12.03 10.63 2.96
C ARG A 144 -12.90 9.75 3.85
N THR A 145 -12.31 8.74 4.48
CA THR A 145 -13.01 7.90 5.46
C THR A 145 -13.00 8.57 6.84
N GLN A 146 -13.86 8.10 7.74
CA GLN A 146 -13.85 8.48 9.15
C GLN A 146 -12.84 7.67 9.98
N ALA A 147 -11.98 6.87 9.33
CA ALA A 147 -11.03 6.03 10.01
C ALA A 147 -9.89 6.81 10.64
N CYS A 148 -9.33 6.30 11.73
CA CYS A 148 -8.13 6.91 12.28
C CYS A 148 -6.94 6.70 11.32
N VAL A 149 -5.86 7.47 11.51
CA VAL A 149 -4.66 7.34 10.67
C VAL A 149 -4.10 5.91 10.73
N ARG A 150 -4.14 5.28 11.91
CA ARG A 150 -3.70 3.90 12.10
C ARG A 150 -4.46 2.92 11.22
N ASP A 151 -5.79 2.98 11.20
CA ASP A 151 -6.61 2.08 10.38
C ASP A 151 -6.31 2.24 8.88
N GLY A 152 -6.06 3.47 8.42
CA GLY A 152 -5.62 3.73 7.05
C GLY A 152 -4.26 3.11 6.74
N CYS A 153 -3.31 3.19 7.67
CA CYS A 153 -1.99 2.56 7.54
C CYS A 153 -2.09 1.03 7.54
N LEU A 154 -2.95 0.45 8.38
CA LEU A 154 -3.20 -1.00 8.40
C LEU A 154 -3.76 -1.49 7.07
N ALA A 155 -4.72 -0.76 6.49
CA ALA A 155 -5.28 -1.11 5.18
C ALA A 155 -4.22 -1.05 4.07
N PHE A 156 -3.35 -0.04 4.08
CA PHE A 156 -2.23 0.07 3.14
C PHE A 156 -1.23 -1.09 3.30
N ALA A 157 -0.81 -1.35 4.55
CA ALA A 157 0.16 -2.41 4.87
C ALA A 157 -0.36 -3.79 4.48
N PHE A 158 -1.63 -4.07 4.76
CA PHE A 158 -2.24 -5.34 4.43
C PHE A 158 -2.39 -5.54 2.91
N GLY A 159 -2.76 -4.48 2.17
CA GLY A 159 -2.80 -4.54 0.70
C GLY A 159 -1.43 -4.78 0.07
N TRP A 160 -0.36 -4.20 0.64
CA TRP A 160 1.01 -4.51 0.24
C TRP A 160 1.38 -5.98 0.56
N ALA A 161 1.03 -6.47 1.76
CA ALA A 161 1.33 -7.83 2.18
C ALA A 161 0.67 -8.87 1.26
N GLU A 162 -0.59 -8.66 0.85
CA GLU A 162 -1.29 -9.50 -0.13
C GLU A 162 -0.55 -9.55 -1.47
N ASN A 163 -0.07 -8.41 -1.98
CA ASN A 163 0.70 -8.37 -3.22
C ASN A 163 2.03 -9.13 -3.09
N MET A 164 2.76 -8.93 -2.00
CA MET A 164 4.06 -9.59 -1.77
C MET A 164 3.93 -11.10 -1.57
N VAL A 165 2.91 -11.55 -0.85
CA VAL A 165 2.58 -12.98 -0.72
C VAL A 165 2.18 -13.55 -2.07
N GLY A 166 1.39 -12.82 -2.86
CA GLY A 166 1.03 -13.20 -4.23
C GLY A 166 2.25 -13.36 -5.15
N ALA A 167 3.24 -12.47 -5.03
CA ALA A 167 4.52 -12.59 -5.73
C ALA A 167 5.29 -13.83 -5.25
N ALA A 168 5.41 -14.04 -3.93
CA ALA A 168 6.12 -15.19 -3.37
C ALA A 168 5.55 -16.54 -3.80
N VAL A 169 4.22 -16.66 -3.82
CA VAL A 169 3.53 -17.87 -4.27
C VAL A 169 3.89 -18.21 -5.72
N LYS A 170 4.05 -17.21 -6.58
CA LYS A 170 4.43 -17.38 -7.99
C LYS A 170 5.93 -17.65 -8.16
N SER A 171 6.77 -16.87 -7.49
CA SER A 171 8.23 -16.90 -7.70
C SER A 171 8.93 -18.05 -6.97
N VAL A 172 8.45 -18.46 -5.78
CA VAL A 172 9.02 -19.52 -4.91
C VAL A 172 8.29 -20.88 -5.08
N PRO A 173 7.58 -21.09 -6.19
CA PRO A 173 6.47 -22.06 -6.35
C PRO A 173 5.79 -22.59 -5.07
N LEU A 174 5.26 -21.71 -4.21
CA LEU A 174 4.59 -22.12 -2.98
C LEU A 174 3.12 -22.53 -3.21
N GLY A 175 2.63 -23.43 -2.35
CA GLY A 175 1.20 -23.75 -2.32
C GLY A 175 0.36 -22.63 -1.69
N GLN A 176 -0.93 -22.58 -2.01
CA GLN A 176 -1.86 -21.55 -1.49
C GLN A 176 -1.91 -21.52 0.05
N SER A 177 -1.83 -22.68 0.71
CA SER A 177 -1.80 -22.75 2.18
C SER A 177 -0.54 -22.13 2.78
N ALA A 178 0.60 -22.18 2.08
CA ALA A 178 1.81 -21.50 2.52
C ALA A 178 1.65 -19.99 2.42
N GLY A 179 1.09 -19.49 1.31
CA GLY A 179 0.77 -18.07 1.16
C GLY A 179 -0.13 -17.54 2.29
N GLN A 180 -1.18 -18.28 2.65
CA GLN A 180 -2.07 -17.88 3.76
C GLN A 180 -1.37 -17.86 5.13
N ARG A 181 -0.44 -18.80 5.39
CA ARG A 181 0.36 -18.76 6.63
C ARG A 181 1.30 -17.56 6.64
N MET A 182 1.95 -17.26 5.51
CA MET A 182 2.81 -16.08 5.37
C MET A 182 2.02 -14.78 5.61
N LEU A 183 0.83 -14.66 5.02
CA LEU A 183 -0.03 -13.50 5.22
C LEU A 183 -0.50 -13.39 6.68
N GLY A 184 -0.85 -14.51 7.31
CA GLY A 184 -1.20 -14.55 8.74
C GLY A 184 -0.07 -14.04 9.63
N ARG A 185 1.18 -14.46 9.36
CA ARG A 185 2.37 -13.95 10.05
C ARG A 185 2.54 -12.44 9.83
N LEU A 186 2.46 -11.96 8.59
CA LEU A 186 2.59 -10.54 8.29
C LEU A 186 1.52 -9.70 8.99
N ALA A 187 0.28 -10.20 9.10
CA ALA A 187 -0.79 -9.52 9.82
C ALA A 187 -0.50 -9.33 11.32
N GLU A 188 0.28 -10.23 11.93
CA GLU A 188 0.77 -10.09 13.31
C GLU A 188 1.97 -9.14 13.44
N GLU A 189 2.74 -8.98 12.36
CA GLU A 189 3.95 -8.15 12.32
C GLU A 189 3.71 -6.70 11.86
N ILE A 190 2.59 -6.41 11.19
CA ILE A 190 2.24 -5.03 10.81
C ILE A 190 2.10 -4.17 12.08
N PRO A 191 2.82 -3.02 12.17
CA PRO A 191 2.86 -2.17 13.37
C PRO A 191 1.53 -1.43 13.67
#